data_AF-T1AIS4-F1
#
_entry.id   AF-T1AIS4-F1
#
_cell.length_a   1.000
_cell.length_b   1.000
_cell.length_c   1.000
_cell.angle_alpha   90.00
_cell.angle_beta   90.00
_cell.angle_gamma   90.00
#
_symmetry.space_group_name_H-M   'P 1'
#
loop_
_entity.id
_entity.type
_entity.pdbx_description
1 polymer ?
#
loop_
_entity_poly.entity_id
_entity_poly.type
_entity_poly.pdbx_seq_one_letter_code
_entity_poly.pdbx_strand_id
1 'polypeptide(L)'
;AAIAAYEQALESDIDCVPEILPALLDTYARAQQMERAEQILGHIVQRYEGVSPVLALARIYARRDGQDRAVEFLGTQLRQRPSVRGLVQLMDTTIEGGSDTESSLRLLRDLTAAVLEGQALYRCTQCGFGARAHHWQCPSCKNWSTLRPVHGATGA
;
A
#
# COMPACT_ATOMS: atom_id res chain seq x y z
N ALA A 1 -15.36 -15.17 -11.64
CA ALA A 1 -14.16 -15.52 -12.44
C ALA A 1 -12.98 -14.61 -12.10
N ALA A 2 -13.05 -13.29 -12.33
CA ALA A 2 -11.93 -12.37 -12.09
C ALA A 2 -11.44 -12.35 -10.62
N ILE A 3 -12.35 -12.27 -9.64
CA ILE A 3 -11.99 -12.28 -8.21
C ILE A 3 -11.17 -13.53 -7.84
N ALA A 4 -11.66 -14.71 -8.22
CA ALA A 4 -10.98 -15.98 -7.94
C ALA A 4 -9.58 -16.05 -8.56
N ALA A 5 -9.39 -15.50 -9.77
CA ALA A 5 -8.09 -15.46 -10.42
C ALA A 5 -7.09 -14.55 -9.66
N TYR A 6 -7.55 -13.40 -9.14
CA TYR A 6 -6.71 -12.53 -8.31
C TYR A 6 -6.40 -13.14 -6.94
N GLU A 7 -7.38 -13.78 -6.29
CA GLU A 7 -7.16 -14.48 -5.03
C GLU A 7 -6.12 -15.60 -5.20
N GLN A 8 -6.20 -16.38 -6.29
CA GLN A 8 -5.21 -17.40 -6.60
C GLN A 8 -3.81 -16.83 -6.90
N ALA A 9 -3.74 -15.64 -7.52
CA ALA A 9 -2.46 -14.96 -7.74
C ALA A 9 -1.80 -14.56 -6.41
N LEU A 10 -2.58 -14.06 -5.44
CA LEU A 10 -2.10 -13.72 -4.09
C LEU A 10 -1.58 -14.93 -3.31
N GLU A 11 -2.23 -16.09 -3.49
CA GLU A 11 -1.77 -17.34 -2.88
C GLU A 11 -0.45 -17.83 -3.47
N SER A 12 -0.27 -17.63 -4.78
CA SER A 12 0.90 -18.09 -5.53
C SER A 12 2.11 -17.19 -5.29
N ASP A 13 1.91 -15.87 -5.26
CA ASP A 13 2.97 -14.89 -5.08
C ASP A 13 2.44 -13.65 -4.34
N ILE A 14 2.72 -13.55 -3.04
CA ILE A 14 2.25 -12.44 -2.21
C ILE A 14 2.89 -11.10 -2.62
N ASP A 15 4.04 -11.12 -3.30
CA ASP A 15 4.74 -9.90 -3.71
C ASP A 15 4.05 -9.22 -4.92
N CYS A 16 3.06 -9.87 -5.56
CA CYS A 16 2.28 -9.24 -6.62
C CYS A 16 1.21 -8.26 -6.08
N VAL A 17 1.01 -8.20 -4.76
CA VAL A 17 0.01 -7.36 -4.08
C VAL A 17 -0.07 -5.94 -4.64
N PRO A 18 1.03 -5.15 -4.75
CA PRO A 18 0.93 -3.76 -5.21
C PRO A 18 0.35 -3.62 -6.62
N GLU A 19 0.60 -4.59 -7.49
CA GLU A 19 0.18 -4.57 -8.90
C GLU A 19 -1.29 -4.97 -9.07
N ILE A 20 -1.75 -5.96 -8.29
CA ILE A 20 -3.11 -6.50 -8.45
C ILE A 20 -4.13 -5.83 -7.54
N LEU A 21 -3.69 -5.24 -6.42
CA LEU A 21 -4.57 -4.68 -5.39
C LEU A 21 -5.56 -3.63 -5.94
N PRO A 22 -5.17 -2.66 -6.79
CA PRO A 22 -6.12 -1.69 -7.34
C PRO A 22 -7.22 -2.36 -8.19
N ALA A 23 -6.84 -3.29 -9.07
CA ALA A 23 -7.78 -4.00 -9.95
C ALA A 23 -8.68 -4.96 -9.17
N LEU A 24 -8.14 -5.62 -8.14
CA LEU A 24 -8.89 -6.48 -7.23
C LEU A 24 -9.98 -5.69 -6.50
N LEU A 25 -9.64 -4.52 -5.96
CA LEU A 25 -10.58 -3.64 -5.27
C LEU A 25 -11.69 -3.12 -6.20
N ASP A 26 -11.35 -2.72 -7.42
CA ASP A 26 -12.35 -2.31 -8.41
C ASP A 26 -13.32 -3.48 -8.72
N THR A 27 -12.77 -4.69 -8.86
CA THR A 27 -13.58 -5.88 -9.13
C THR A 27 -14.52 -6.18 -7.96
N TYR A 28 -14.06 -6.07 -6.71
CA TYR A 28 -14.91 -6.21 -5.52
C TYR A 28 -15.99 -5.14 -5.45
N ALA A 29 -15.66 -3.88 -5.74
CA ALA A 29 -16.60 -2.78 -5.73
C ALA A 29 -17.71 -2.98 -6.77
N ARG A 30 -17.35 -3.37 -8.00
CA ARG A 30 -18.32 -3.68 -9.07
C ARG A 30 -19.20 -4.89 -8.75
N ALA A 31 -18.66 -5.87 -8.02
CA ALA A 31 -19.41 -7.02 -7.54
C ALA A 31 -20.23 -6.75 -6.27
N GLN A 32 -20.14 -5.55 -5.68
CA GLN A 32 -20.75 -5.18 -4.40
C GLN A 32 -20.34 -6.11 -3.24
N GLN A 33 -19.07 -6.56 -3.25
CA GLN A 33 -18.51 -7.52 -2.29
C GLN A 33 -17.41 -6.87 -1.42
N MET A 34 -17.63 -5.65 -0.95
CA MET A 34 -16.62 -4.91 -0.17
C MET A 34 -16.32 -5.53 1.20
N GLU A 35 -17.29 -6.22 1.82
CA GLU A 35 -17.07 -6.98 3.06
C GLU A 35 -16.05 -8.12 2.85
N ARG A 36 -16.13 -8.81 1.71
CA ARG A 36 -15.15 -9.84 1.34
C ARG A 36 -13.78 -9.23 1.05
N ALA A 37 -13.75 -8.05 0.41
CA ALA A 37 -12.51 -7.32 0.17
C ALA A 37 -11.78 -7.00 1.50
N GLU A 38 -12.51 -6.56 2.51
CA GLU A 38 -11.98 -6.28 3.85
C GLU A 38 -11.40 -7.53 4.52
N GLN A 39 -12.13 -8.65 4.48
CA GLN A 39 -11.64 -9.93 5.04
C GLN A 39 -10.34 -10.37 4.37
N ILE A 40 -10.31 -10.39 3.04
CA ILE A 40 -9.13 -10.75 2.25
C ILE A 40 -7.97 -9.82 2.58
N LEU A 41 -8.20 -8.51 2.62
CA LEU A 41 -7.14 -7.55 2.95
C LEU A 41 -6.62 -7.72 4.38
N GLY A 42 -7.48 -8.07 5.34
CA GLY A 42 -7.07 -8.41 6.70
C GLY A 42 -6.07 -9.58 6.71
N HIS A 43 -6.32 -10.61 5.90
CA HIS A 43 -5.39 -11.72 5.71
C HIS A 43 -4.09 -11.29 5.01
N ILE A 44 -4.17 -10.45 3.97
CA ILE A 44 -2.99 -9.96 3.25
C ILE A 44 -2.10 -9.13 4.18
N VAL A 45 -2.67 -8.24 5.00
CA VAL A 45 -1.90 -7.44 5.97
C VAL A 45 -1.08 -8.32 6.91
N GLN A 46 -1.56 -9.51 7.28
CA GLN A 46 -0.81 -10.42 8.15
C GLN A 46 0.38 -11.11 7.43
N ARG A 47 0.32 -11.32 6.12
CA ARG A 47 1.34 -12.06 5.33
C ARG A 47 2.28 -11.18 4.52
N TYR A 48 1.84 -9.99 4.11
CA TYR A 48 2.61 -9.05 3.29
C TYR A 48 3.17 -7.93 4.18
N GLU A 49 4.46 -7.64 4.06
CA GLU A 49 5.16 -6.66 4.92
C GLU A 49 5.00 -5.21 4.46
N GLY A 50 4.63 -4.99 3.20
CA GLY A 50 4.43 -3.64 2.66
C GLY A 50 3.15 -2.96 3.14
N VAL A 51 3.09 -1.64 2.92
CA VAL A 51 2.04 -0.77 3.49
C VAL A 51 0.78 -0.71 2.63
N SER A 52 0.85 -1.10 1.36
CA SER A 52 -0.24 -0.96 0.39
C SER A 52 -1.60 -1.56 0.83
N PRO A 53 -1.67 -2.80 1.37
CA PRO A 53 -2.93 -3.37 1.89
C PRO A 53 -3.47 -2.64 3.12
N VAL A 54 -2.58 -2.14 3.98
CA VAL A 54 -2.96 -1.35 5.16
C VAL A 54 -3.63 -0.05 4.73
N LEU A 55 -3.08 0.65 3.75
CA LEU A 55 -3.69 1.86 3.19
C LEU A 55 -5.04 1.57 2.54
N ALA A 56 -5.18 0.43 1.86
CA ALA A 56 -6.45 0.02 1.28
C ALA A 56 -7.53 -0.22 2.35
N LEU A 57 -7.22 -0.95 3.43
CA LEU A 57 -8.14 -1.17 4.56
C LEU A 57 -8.53 0.14 5.24
N ALA A 58 -7.57 1.05 5.47
CA ALA A 58 -7.86 2.34 6.08
C ALA A 58 -8.89 3.14 5.27
N ARG A 59 -8.82 3.09 3.93
CA ARG A 59 -9.82 3.72 3.05
C ARG A 59 -11.19 3.06 3.13
N ILE A 60 -11.26 1.74 3.34
CA ILE A 60 -12.53 1.03 3.55
C ILE A 60 -13.14 1.48 4.88
N TYR A 61 -12.36 1.50 5.96
CA TYR A 61 -12.83 1.97 7.27
C TYR A 61 -13.24 3.43 7.27
N ALA A 62 -12.50 4.32 6.61
CA ALA A 62 -12.87 5.73 6.49
C ALA A 62 -14.26 5.91 5.87
N ARG A 63 -14.57 5.14 4.81
CA ARG A 63 -15.86 5.21 4.12
C ARG A 63 -17.01 4.61 4.91
N ARG A 64 -16.76 3.53 5.66
CA ARG A 64 -17.81 2.80 6.40
C ARG A 64 -18.05 3.37 7.79
N ASP A 65 -16.97 3.61 8.53
CA ASP A 65 -16.97 3.86 9.97
C ASP A 65 -16.55 5.30 10.32
N GLY A 66 -16.18 6.09 9.31
CA GLY A 66 -15.74 7.48 9.47
C GLY A 66 -14.24 7.64 9.66
N GLN A 67 -13.80 8.90 9.60
CA GLN A 67 -12.40 9.27 9.52
C GLN A 67 -11.59 8.87 10.77
N ASP A 68 -12.17 9.06 11.96
CA ASP A 68 -11.51 8.76 13.24
C ASP A 68 -11.12 7.27 13.35
N ARG A 69 -11.96 6.38 12.83
CA ARG A 69 -11.69 4.94 12.84
C ARG A 69 -10.50 4.58 11.94
N ALA A 70 -10.37 5.24 10.80
CA ALA A 70 -9.24 5.05 9.89
C ALA A 70 -7.93 5.56 10.51
N VAL A 71 -7.96 6.71 11.19
CA VAL A 71 -6.81 7.27 11.94
C VAL A 71 -6.34 6.30 13.02
N GLU A 72 -7.26 5.77 13.83
CA GLU A 72 -6.94 4.83 14.90
C GLU A 72 -6.30 3.54 14.37
N PHE A 73 -6.88 2.98 13.30
CA PHE A 73 -6.36 1.79 12.63
C PHE A 73 -4.94 2.04 12.07
N LEU A 74 -4.75 3.12 11.31
CA LEU A 74 -3.45 3.50 10.75
C LEU A 74 -2.42 3.71 11.87
N GLY A 75 -2.78 4.41 12.94
CA GLY A 75 -1.90 4.63 14.09
C GLY A 75 -1.46 3.33 14.77
N THR A 76 -2.30 2.30 14.77
CA THR A 76 -1.95 0.97 15.31
C THR A 76 -1.02 0.21 14.37
N GLN A 77 -1.32 0.21 13.07
CA GLN A 77 -0.53 -0.52 12.07
C GLN A 77 0.85 0.12 11.83
N LEU A 78 0.95 1.44 11.80
CA LEU A 78 2.20 2.16 11.55
C LEU A 78 3.18 2.11 12.74
N ARG A 79 2.67 1.86 13.95
CA ARG A 79 3.51 1.54 15.12
C ARG A 79 4.20 0.18 14.99
N GLN A 80 3.58 -0.76 14.27
CA GLN A 80 4.15 -2.09 14.01
C GLN A 80 4.99 -2.12 12.72
N ARG A 81 4.65 -1.26 11.74
CA ARG A 81 5.32 -1.17 10.44
C ARG A 81 5.57 0.30 10.07
N PRO A 82 6.69 0.88 10.52
CA PRO A 82 7.01 2.27 10.19
C PRO A 82 7.12 2.45 8.68
N SER A 83 6.22 3.26 8.11
CA SER A 83 6.20 3.59 6.69
C SER A 83 5.99 5.09 6.53
N VAL A 84 6.88 5.72 5.78
CA VAL A 84 6.82 7.15 5.47
C VAL A 84 5.57 7.46 4.64
N ARG A 85 5.17 6.54 3.75
CA ARG A 85 3.92 6.63 2.98
C ARG A 85 2.68 6.52 3.87
N GLY A 86 2.74 5.69 4.91
CA GLY A 86 1.67 5.58 5.90
C GLY A 86 1.54 6.82 6.79
N LEU A 87 2.67 7.43 7.16
CA LEU A 87 2.70 8.69 7.90
C LEU A 87 2.06 9.83 7.09
N VAL A 88 2.35 9.93 5.79
CA VAL A 88 1.70 10.90 4.88
C VAL A 88 0.17 10.73 4.87
N GLN A 89 -0.33 9.50 4.71
CA GLN A 89 -1.78 9.24 4.70
C GLN A 89 -2.43 9.59 6.05
N LEU A 90 -1.77 9.27 7.18
CA LEU A 90 -2.26 9.60 8.51
C LEU A 90 -2.39 11.12 8.70
N MET A 91 -1.43 11.88 8.17
CA MET A 91 -1.45 13.33 8.20
C MET A 91 -2.59 13.92 7.35
N ASP A 92 -2.79 13.43 6.12
CA ASP A 92 -3.93 13.83 5.28
C ASP A 92 -5.27 13.57 5.98
N THR A 93 -5.39 12.40 6.62
CA THR A 93 -6.60 11.99 7.34
C THR A 93 -6.90 12.91 8.55
N THR A 94 -5.85 13.42 9.21
CA THR A 94 -5.94 14.32 10.38
C THR A 94 -6.19 15.78 9.97
N ILE A 95 -5.62 16.23 8.84
CA ILE A 95 -5.83 17.56 8.25
C ILE A 95 -7.31 17.77 7.91
N GLU A 96 -7.97 16.74 7.35
CA GLU A 96 -9.41 16.74 7.04
C GLU A 96 -10.31 16.91 8.29
N GLY A 97 -9.77 16.74 9.50
CA GLY A 97 -10.48 16.85 10.78
C GLY A 97 -10.47 18.23 11.47
N GLY A 98 -9.79 19.25 10.92
CA GLY A 98 -9.96 20.66 11.32
C GLY A 98 -9.34 21.10 12.66
N SER A 99 -8.01 21.12 12.75
CA SER A 99 -7.25 21.72 13.87
C SER A 99 -6.18 22.68 13.33
N ASP A 100 -5.92 23.82 14.00
CA ASP A 100 -4.92 24.87 13.66
C ASP A 100 -3.45 24.35 13.55
N THR A 101 -3.25 23.06 13.84
CA THR A 101 -2.03 22.27 13.57
C THR A 101 -1.86 21.94 12.07
N GLU A 102 -2.86 22.28 11.25
CA GLU A 102 -3.00 21.93 9.84
C GLU A 102 -1.83 22.39 8.96
N SER A 103 -1.34 23.61 9.16
CA SER A 103 -0.30 24.21 8.32
C SER A 103 1.08 23.56 8.53
N SER A 104 1.44 23.29 9.79
CA SER A 104 2.68 22.61 10.15
C SER A 104 2.67 21.14 9.76
N LEU A 105 1.51 20.48 9.88
CA LEU A 105 1.33 19.12 9.37
C LEU A 105 1.40 19.08 7.84
N ARG A 106 0.79 20.02 7.11
CA ARG A 106 0.92 20.10 5.64
C ARG A 106 2.37 20.27 5.20
N LEU A 107 3.15 21.12 5.86
CA LEU A 107 4.58 21.29 5.56
C LEU A 107 5.38 20.01 5.85
N LEU A 108 5.19 19.39 7.00
CA LEU A 108 5.83 18.12 7.33
C LEU A 108 5.44 17.02 6.33
N ARG A 109 4.19 17.02 5.87
CA ARG A 109 3.70 16.09 4.84
C ARG A 109 4.45 16.31 3.54
N ASP A 110 4.51 17.55 3.07
CA ASP A 110 5.11 17.89 1.77
C ASP A 110 6.61 17.56 1.74
N LEU A 111 7.32 17.85 2.84
CA LEU A 111 8.73 17.48 2.98
C LEU A 111 8.93 15.97 3.05
N THR A 112 8.04 15.26 3.74
CA THR A 112 8.07 13.80 3.85
C THR A 112 7.75 13.12 2.52
N ALA A 113 6.81 13.67 1.74
CA ALA A 113 6.48 13.23 0.39
C ALA A 113 7.62 13.50 -0.60
N ALA A 114 8.30 14.64 -0.49
CA ALA A 114 9.48 14.95 -1.30
C ALA A 114 10.66 13.99 -1.03
N VAL A 115 10.82 13.51 0.21
CA VAL A 115 11.82 12.48 0.54
C VAL A 115 11.48 11.12 -0.06
N LEU A 116 10.20 10.85 -0.34
CA LEU A 116 9.75 9.65 -1.02
C LEU A 116 9.89 9.74 -2.55
N GLU A 117 9.97 10.93 -3.12
CA GLU A 117 10.17 11.11 -4.55
C GLU A 117 11.54 10.60 -4.99
N GLY A 118 11.54 9.67 -5.96
CA GLY A 118 12.76 9.14 -6.57
C GLY A 118 13.27 7.82 -6.00
N GLN A 119 12.61 7.25 -4.99
CA GLN A 119 12.99 5.94 -4.46
C GLN A 119 12.48 4.79 -5.34
N ALA A 120 13.31 3.74 -5.45
CA ALA A 120 12.95 2.53 -6.18
C ALA A 120 11.90 1.74 -5.39
N LEU A 121 10.72 1.57 -5.98
CA LEU A 121 9.64 0.75 -5.42
C LEU A 121 9.89 -0.75 -5.61
N TYR A 122 10.71 -1.09 -6.61
CA TYR A 122 11.10 -2.46 -6.92
C TYR A 122 12.61 -2.59 -6.99
N ARG A 123 13.12 -3.76 -6.59
CA ARG A 123 14.53 -4.11 -6.71
C ARG A 123 14.69 -5.52 -7.28
N CYS A 124 15.58 -5.65 -8.25
CA CYS A 124 15.96 -6.96 -8.79
C CYS A 124 16.78 -7.72 -7.75
N THR A 125 16.34 -8.93 -7.40
CA THR A 125 17.04 -9.82 -6.45
C THR A 125 18.32 -10.43 -7.00
N GLN A 126 18.56 -10.35 -8.32
CA GLN A 126 19.74 -10.90 -8.98
C GLN A 126 20.86 -9.87 -9.17
N CYS A 127 20.54 -8.67 -9.68
CA CYS A 127 21.56 -7.65 -9.99
C CYS A 127 21.40 -6.33 -9.21
N GLY A 128 20.39 -6.20 -8.35
CA GLY A 128 20.18 -5.01 -7.53
C GLY A 128 19.58 -3.81 -8.26
N PHE A 129 19.27 -3.92 -9.57
CA PHE A 129 18.60 -2.88 -10.36
C PHE A 129 17.33 -2.38 -9.67
N GLY A 130 17.23 -1.06 -9.46
CA GLY A 130 16.07 -0.41 -8.88
C GLY A 130 15.13 0.14 -9.96
N ALA A 131 13.83 -0.05 -9.77
CA ALA A 131 12.80 0.47 -10.68
C ALA A 131 11.67 1.13 -9.89
N ARG A 132 10.96 2.06 -10.54
CA ARG A 132 9.75 2.69 -9.98
C ARG A 132 8.47 1.93 -10.33
N ALA A 133 8.50 1.09 -11.37
CA ALA A 133 7.40 0.25 -11.79
C ALA A 133 7.87 -1.20 -11.87
N HIS A 134 6.93 -2.13 -11.80
CA HIS A 134 7.24 -3.54 -11.95
C HIS A 134 7.71 -3.82 -13.39
N HIS A 135 8.79 -4.59 -13.52
CA HIS A 135 9.21 -5.15 -14.79
C HIS A 135 9.32 -6.66 -14.66
N TRP A 136 8.50 -7.38 -15.44
CA TRP A 136 8.52 -8.84 -15.52
C TRP A 136 9.89 -9.37 -15.94
N GLN A 137 10.56 -8.67 -16.87
CA GLN A 137 11.95 -8.91 -17.23
C GLN A 137 12.82 -7.76 -16.74
N CYS A 138 13.88 -8.05 -15.97
CA CYS A 138 14.78 -7.02 -15.48
C CYS A 138 15.48 -6.29 -16.66
N PRO A 139 15.36 -4.95 -16.77
CA PRO A 139 16.02 -4.19 -17.83
C PRO A 139 17.55 -4.30 -17.84
N SER A 140 18.16 -4.56 -16.67
CA SER A 140 19.61 -4.68 -16.51
C SER A 140 20.11 -6.10 -16.80
N CYS A 141 19.77 -7.10 -15.97
CA CYS A 141 20.30 -8.47 -16.12
C CYS A 141 19.49 -9.39 -17.05
N LYS A 142 18.36 -8.91 -17.58
CA LYS A 142 17.46 -9.64 -18.51
C LYS A 142 16.80 -10.90 -17.95
N ASN A 143 16.97 -11.18 -16.65
CA ASN A 143 16.28 -12.27 -15.95
C ASN A 143 14.79 -11.95 -15.72
N TRP A 144 13.96 -12.98 -15.81
CA TRP A 144 12.51 -12.91 -15.58
C TRP A 144 12.15 -13.13 -14.12
N SER A 145 11.09 -12.46 -13.65
CA SER A 145 10.49 -12.65 -12.31
C SER A 145 11.46 -12.40 -11.15
N THR A 146 12.38 -11.44 -11.33
CA THR A 146 13.40 -11.10 -10.32
C THR A 146 13.16 -9.77 -9.62
N LEU A 147 12.30 -8.90 -10.15
CA LEU A 147 11.96 -7.64 -9.49
C LEU A 147 10.93 -7.89 -8.40
N ARG A 148 11.33 -7.62 -7.14
CA ARG A 148 10.45 -7.69 -5.97
C ARG A 148 10.17 -6.29 -5.43
N PRO A 149 8.99 -6.05 -4.83
CA PRO A 149 8.72 -4.82 -4.09
C PRO A 149 9.81 -4.63 -3.03
N VAL A 150 10.26 -3.40 -2.85
CA VAL A 150 11.08 -3.05 -1.71
C VAL A 150 10.13 -2.90 -0.52
N HIS A 151 10.41 -3.57 0.60
CA HIS A 151 9.66 -3.40 1.86
C HIS A 151 10.46 -2.50 2.82
N GLY A 152 9.77 -1.77 3.70
CA GLY A 152 10.37 -0.87 4.70
C GLY A 152 9.88 0.58 4.60
N ALA A 153 10.57 1.50 5.29
CA ALA A 153 10.15 2.91 5.45
C ALA A 153 9.83 3.62 4.12
N THR A 154 10.44 3.18 3.03
CA THR A 154 10.42 3.77 1.69
C THR A 154 9.82 2.84 0.61
N GLY A 155 9.36 1.67 1.03
CA GLY A 155 8.92 0.57 0.17
C GLY A 155 7.45 0.63 -0.29
N ALA A 156 7.08 -0.28 -1.21
CA ALA A 156 5.74 -0.40 -1.81
C ALA A 156 4.74 -1.19 -0.96
#